data_AF-A0A2T2S6E6-F1
#
_entry.id   AF-A0A2T2S6E6-F1
#
_cell.length_a   1.000
_cell.length_b   1.000
_cell.length_c   1.000
_cell.angle_alpha   90.00
_cell.angle_beta   90.00
_cell.angle_gamma   90.00
#
_symmetry.space_group_name_H-M   'P 1'
#
loop_
_entity.id
_entity.type
_entity.pdbx_description
1 polymer ?
#
loop_
_entity_poly.entity_id
_entity_poly.type
_entity_poly.pdbx_seq_one_letter_code
_entity_poly.pdbx_strand_id
1 'polypeptide(L)'
;MSNGTVNTAPEDSSGTALIGQLMRSLGQSPRYRLARRLYHRHENLAPPLLFFGGVTWDVLTLQRIGALIDNVILGLYLVLLGGFIVLTLLDRNDCPLPQSLHALNTWSVGAIQFLAGGLFSAYVIYYTRSASLTTASLFLLVLVGLLVTNELIWGKKRSSYLLIGLYFLAVFCYFTFLLPVVLGTMGFTVFLTSGLLSVGLIVVLLLVLHHQGVFEDLRSFLGAVLLVGALFGGLVTFYVQEWIPPMPLALRHVGVYHNVEKNGNAFLLRQERGSKARFWAQKGDDPFYYTPADTVHCFAAIYAPTALRTRVVHRWQRYVPSRDIWMETDRIGYRVVGGRRSGYRGVTYKANVQPGRWRVSVETTAGRPIGRIHFKVVAADSSRRATFTTDRYP
;
A
#
# COMPACT_ATOMS: atom_id res chain seq x y z
N MET A 1 62.74 -30.44 -13.29
CA MET A 1 61.70 -30.10 -12.28
C MET A 1 60.75 -29.12 -12.94
N SER A 2 59.60 -29.59 -13.41
CA SER A 2 58.57 -28.79 -14.09
C SER A 2 57.47 -28.49 -13.08
N ASN A 3 57.32 -27.23 -12.68
CA ASN A 3 56.23 -26.78 -11.82
C ASN A 3 55.01 -26.47 -12.70
N GLY A 4 54.06 -27.40 -12.71
CA GLY A 4 52.74 -27.18 -13.29
C GLY A 4 51.92 -26.21 -12.43
N THR A 5 51.60 -25.06 -12.99
CA THR A 5 50.60 -24.14 -12.47
C THR A 5 49.21 -24.78 -12.58
N VAL A 6 48.65 -25.19 -11.43
CA VAL A 6 47.25 -25.59 -11.32
C VAL A 6 46.40 -24.33 -11.47
N ASN A 7 45.75 -24.21 -12.62
CA ASN A 7 44.79 -23.16 -12.90
C ASN A 7 43.46 -23.60 -12.26
N THR A 8 43.16 -23.13 -11.05
CA THR A 8 41.87 -23.35 -10.41
C THR A 8 40.83 -22.44 -11.07
N ALA A 9 40.07 -23.00 -12.01
CA ALA A 9 38.85 -22.38 -12.51
C ALA A 9 37.88 -22.13 -11.33
N PRO A 10 37.18 -20.99 -11.28
CA PRO A 10 36.22 -20.73 -10.22
C PRO A 10 35.04 -21.69 -10.35
N GLU A 11 34.75 -22.42 -9.28
CA GLU A 11 33.55 -23.26 -9.16
C GLU A 11 32.31 -22.37 -9.38
N ASP A 12 31.68 -22.52 -10.54
CA ASP A 12 30.38 -21.94 -10.83
C ASP A 12 29.38 -22.44 -9.78
N SER A 13 28.87 -21.54 -8.95
CA SER A 13 27.88 -21.87 -7.93
C SER A 13 26.73 -22.67 -8.54
N SER A 14 26.37 -23.81 -7.97
CA SER A 14 25.40 -24.76 -8.55
C SER A 14 24.08 -24.14 -9.06
N GLY A 15 23.65 -23.03 -8.45
CA GLY A 15 22.51 -22.22 -8.90
C GLY A 15 22.72 -21.46 -10.22
N THR A 16 23.89 -20.85 -10.45
CA THR A 16 24.21 -20.13 -11.71
C THR A 16 24.34 -21.09 -12.88
N ALA A 17 24.81 -22.30 -12.63
CA ALA A 17 24.90 -23.38 -13.61
C ALA A 17 23.51 -23.89 -14.06
N LEU A 18 22.57 -24.07 -13.11
CA LEU A 18 21.19 -24.47 -13.36
C LEU A 18 20.43 -23.41 -14.17
N ILE A 19 20.56 -22.13 -13.79
CA ILE A 19 20.01 -20.99 -14.54
C ILE A 19 20.62 -20.95 -15.94
N GLY A 20 21.93 -21.22 -16.07
CA GLY A 20 22.61 -21.29 -17.36
C GLY A 20 22.10 -22.40 -18.27
N GLN A 21 21.86 -23.60 -17.75
CA GLN A 21 21.26 -24.69 -18.53
C GLN A 21 19.83 -24.36 -18.95
N LEU A 22 19.01 -23.80 -18.06
CA LEU A 22 17.64 -23.36 -18.37
C LEU A 22 17.63 -22.26 -19.45
N MET A 23 18.49 -21.25 -19.33
CA MET A 23 18.63 -20.17 -20.31
C MET A 23 19.11 -20.69 -21.67
N ARG A 24 20.04 -21.64 -21.71
CA ARG A 24 20.49 -22.28 -22.97
C ARG A 24 19.36 -23.10 -23.62
N SER A 25 18.61 -23.86 -22.83
CA SER A 25 17.45 -24.62 -23.28
C SER A 25 16.34 -23.70 -23.82
N LEU A 26 16.03 -22.62 -23.10
CA LEU A 26 15.07 -21.60 -23.52
C LEU A 26 15.54 -20.89 -24.80
N GLY A 27 16.83 -20.58 -24.92
CA GLY A 27 17.47 -20.00 -26.11
C GLY A 27 17.30 -20.81 -27.39
N GLN A 28 17.22 -22.13 -27.28
CA GLN A 28 17.00 -23.03 -28.42
C GLN A 28 15.52 -23.12 -28.83
N SER A 29 14.59 -22.78 -27.94
CA SER A 29 13.16 -22.82 -28.24
C SER A 29 12.75 -21.77 -29.29
N PRO A 30 11.93 -22.13 -30.29
CA PRO A 30 11.46 -21.19 -31.30
C PRO A 30 10.57 -20.09 -30.69
N ARG A 31 9.83 -20.40 -29.61
CA ARG A 31 8.95 -19.46 -28.91
C ARG A 31 9.71 -18.35 -28.19
N TYR A 32 10.84 -18.67 -27.53
CA TYR A 32 11.69 -17.66 -26.89
C TYR A 32 12.35 -16.73 -27.92
N ARG A 33 12.83 -17.29 -29.04
CA ARG A 33 13.40 -16.49 -30.13
C ARG A 33 12.35 -15.58 -30.78
N LEU A 34 11.12 -16.06 -30.92
CA LEU A 34 10.00 -15.25 -31.40
C LEU A 34 9.64 -14.13 -30.41
N ALA A 35 9.52 -14.44 -29.12
CA ALA A 35 9.23 -13.46 -28.06
C ALA A 35 10.32 -12.39 -27.97
N ARG A 36 11.60 -12.79 -28.01
CA ARG A 36 12.75 -11.87 -28.02
C ARG A 36 12.73 -10.96 -29.26
N ARG A 37 12.44 -11.50 -30.45
CA ARG A 37 12.29 -10.67 -31.66
C ARG A 37 11.11 -9.72 -31.58
N LEU A 38 9.97 -10.16 -31.03
CA LEU A 38 8.79 -9.31 -30.86
C LEU A 38 9.05 -8.17 -29.86
N TYR A 39 9.75 -8.46 -28.77
CA TYR A 39 10.19 -7.47 -27.79
C TYR A 39 11.12 -6.42 -28.42
N HIS A 40 12.17 -6.85 -29.12
CA HIS A 40 13.07 -5.94 -29.83
C HIS A 40 12.41 -5.19 -30.99
N ARG A 41 11.40 -5.78 -31.65
CA ARG A 41 10.66 -5.14 -32.74
C ARG A 41 9.69 -4.06 -32.22
N HIS A 42 9.25 -4.17 -30.96
CA HIS A 42 8.32 -3.25 -30.31
C HIS A 42 8.92 -2.64 -29.05
N GLU A 43 10.19 -2.22 -29.09
CA GLU A 43 10.90 -1.63 -27.94
C GLU A 43 10.18 -0.41 -27.34
N ASN A 44 9.37 0.31 -28.14
CA ASN A 44 8.61 1.46 -27.68
C ASN A 44 7.24 1.09 -27.05
N LEU A 45 6.68 -0.08 -27.36
CA LEU A 45 5.34 -0.49 -26.91
C LEU A 45 5.37 -1.60 -25.85
N ALA A 46 6.42 -2.41 -25.82
CA ALA A 46 6.55 -3.50 -24.86
C ALA A 46 6.62 -3.00 -23.40
N PRO A 47 7.30 -1.88 -23.10
CA PRO A 47 7.28 -1.26 -21.78
C PRO A 47 5.91 -0.92 -21.19
N PRO A 48 5.08 -0.10 -21.87
CA PRO A 48 3.74 0.21 -21.38
C PRO A 48 2.87 -1.02 -21.21
N LEU A 49 2.95 -1.99 -22.13
CA LEU A 49 2.16 -3.21 -22.07
C LEU A 49 2.51 -4.07 -20.84
N LEU A 50 3.80 -4.18 -20.50
CA LEU A 50 4.23 -4.90 -19.30
C LEU A 50 3.83 -4.16 -18.03
N PHE A 51 3.91 -2.83 -18.03
CA PHE A 51 3.43 -2.01 -16.93
C PHE A 51 1.92 -2.22 -16.69
N PHE A 52 1.08 -2.01 -17.71
CA PHE A 52 -0.37 -2.24 -17.59
C PHE A 52 -0.72 -3.69 -17.28
N GLY A 53 0.10 -4.64 -17.75
CA GLY A 53 0.01 -6.05 -17.38
C GLY A 53 0.17 -6.26 -15.87
N GLY A 54 1.19 -5.66 -15.26
CA GLY A 54 1.40 -5.70 -13.81
C GLY A 54 0.24 -5.07 -13.04
N VAL A 55 -0.22 -3.89 -13.45
CA VAL A 55 -1.37 -3.20 -12.82
C VAL A 55 -2.66 -4.03 -12.93
N THR A 56 -2.93 -4.61 -14.10
CA THR A 56 -4.14 -5.41 -14.35
C THR A 56 -4.09 -6.70 -13.52
N TRP A 57 -2.92 -7.34 -13.44
CA TRP A 57 -2.70 -8.52 -12.63
C TRP A 57 -3.01 -8.25 -11.16
N ASP A 58 -2.55 -7.14 -10.63
CA ASP A 58 -2.80 -6.72 -9.25
C ASP A 58 -4.26 -6.45 -8.95
N VAL A 59 -4.97 -5.76 -9.85
CA VAL A 59 -6.41 -5.50 -9.71
C VAL A 59 -7.19 -6.82 -9.62
N LEU A 60 -6.78 -7.84 -10.36
CA LEU A 60 -7.44 -9.15 -10.36
C LEU A 60 -7.06 -10.02 -9.15
N THR A 61 -5.81 -9.98 -8.70
CA THR A 61 -5.29 -10.87 -7.66
C THR A 61 -5.50 -10.33 -6.25
N LEU A 62 -5.21 -9.06 -5.99
CA LEU A 62 -5.22 -8.45 -4.64
C LEU A 62 -6.64 -8.22 -4.10
N GLN A 63 -7.69 -8.43 -4.91
CA GLN A 63 -9.07 -8.30 -4.45
C GLN A 63 -9.60 -9.52 -3.69
N ARG A 64 -8.99 -10.70 -3.85
CA ARG A 64 -9.56 -11.97 -3.37
C ARG A 64 -8.71 -12.70 -2.32
N ILE A 65 -7.45 -12.33 -2.22
CA ILE A 65 -6.44 -13.11 -1.50
C ILE A 65 -6.24 -12.52 -0.09
N GLY A 66 -5.90 -13.36 0.89
CA GLY A 66 -5.76 -12.94 2.29
C GLY A 66 -4.43 -12.24 2.55
N ALA A 67 -4.35 -11.38 3.58
CA ALA A 67 -3.17 -10.57 3.91
C ALA A 67 -1.82 -11.32 3.94
N LEU A 68 -1.79 -12.58 4.40
CA LEU A 68 -0.55 -13.35 4.45
C LEU A 68 -0.06 -13.73 3.05
N ILE A 69 -0.95 -14.16 2.17
CA ILE A 69 -0.58 -14.56 0.81
C ILE A 69 -0.22 -13.31 0.00
N ASP A 70 -0.96 -12.20 0.17
CA ASP A 70 -0.61 -10.91 -0.45
C ASP A 70 0.81 -10.48 -0.07
N ASN A 71 1.17 -10.57 1.21
CA ASN A 71 2.53 -10.27 1.69
C ASN A 71 3.61 -11.20 1.12
N VAL A 72 3.28 -12.48 0.86
CA VAL A 72 4.20 -13.42 0.23
C VAL A 72 4.40 -13.08 -1.25
N ILE A 73 3.31 -12.78 -1.98
CA ILE A 73 3.37 -12.40 -3.40
C ILE A 73 4.16 -11.10 -3.56
N LEU A 74 3.86 -10.07 -2.76
CA LEU A 74 4.60 -8.80 -2.78
C LEU A 74 6.06 -9.00 -2.37
N GLY A 75 6.33 -9.89 -1.41
CA GLY A 75 7.70 -10.25 -1.03
C GLY A 75 8.47 -10.89 -2.19
N LEU A 76 7.84 -11.81 -2.93
CA LEU A 76 8.44 -12.42 -4.12
C LEU A 76 8.71 -11.37 -5.20
N TYR A 77 7.76 -10.47 -5.47
CA TYR A 77 7.95 -9.37 -6.42
C TYR A 77 9.11 -8.47 -6.01
N LEU A 78 9.25 -8.18 -4.72
CA LEU A 78 10.32 -7.35 -4.18
C LEU A 78 11.70 -8.01 -4.32
N VAL A 79 11.80 -9.32 -4.05
CA VAL A 79 13.06 -10.06 -4.22
C VAL A 79 13.46 -10.12 -5.70
N LEU A 80 12.52 -10.42 -6.59
CA LEU A 80 12.77 -10.44 -8.03
C LEU A 80 13.16 -9.05 -8.55
N LEU A 81 12.47 -7.99 -8.10
CA LEU A 81 12.80 -6.60 -8.44
C LEU A 81 14.22 -6.27 -8.02
N GLY A 82 14.60 -6.59 -6.78
CA GLY A 82 15.96 -6.40 -6.27
C GLY A 82 17.00 -7.14 -7.11
N GLY A 83 16.74 -8.40 -7.45
CA GLY A 83 17.61 -9.20 -8.31
C GLY A 83 17.83 -8.57 -9.69
N PHE A 84 16.77 -8.14 -10.38
CA PHE A 84 16.90 -7.49 -11.67
C PHE A 84 17.60 -6.12 -11.58
N ILE A 85 17.37 -5.36 -10.52
CA ILE A 85 18.05 -4.09 -10.30
C ILE A 85 19.56 -4.30 -10.09
N VAL A 86 19.95 -5.30 -9.30
CA VAL A 86 21.36 -5.67 -9.11
C VAL A 86 22.00 -6.08 -10.43
N LEU A 87 21.33 -6.94 -11.21
CA LEU A 87 21.82 -7.35 -12.53
C LEU A 87 22.04 -6.15 -13.45
N THR A 88 21.08 -5.22 -13.50
CA THR A 88 21.19 -4.00 -14.32
C THR A 88 22.33 -3.10 -13.83
N LEU A 89 22.56 -2.99 -12.51
CA LEU A 89 23.63 -2.16 -11.96
C LEU A 89 25.02 -2.77 -12.21
N LEU A 90 25.15 -4.10 -12.15
CA LEU A 90 26.40 -4.79 -12.45
C LEU A 90 26.77 -4.67 -13.93
N ASP A 91 25.80 -4.91 -14.82
CA ASP A 91 26.01 -4.87 -16.28
C ASP A 91 26.41 -3.48 -16.76
N ARG A 92 25.89 -2.43 -16.11
CA ARG A 92 26.19 -1.05 -16.46
C ARG A 92 27.55 -0.54 -16.03
N ASN A 93 28.14 -1.15 -15.01
CA ASN A 93 29.46 -0.79 -14.51
C ASN A 93 30.50 -1.85 -14.90
N ASP A 94 30.24 -2.58 -16.00
CA ASP A 94 31.12 -3.60 -16.59
C ASP A 94 31.66 -4.63 -15.57
N CYS A 95 30.89 -4.90 -14.52
CA CYS A 95 31.26 -5.86 -13.49
C CYS A 95 31.13 -7.29 -14.03
N PRO A 96 31.99 -8.23 -13.62
CA PRO A 96 31.99 -9.60 -14.16
C PRO A 96 30.67 -10.31 -13.87
N LEU A 97 29.90 -10.58 -14.93
CA LEU A 97 28.65 -11.33 -14.88
C LEU A 97 28.82 -12.70 -15.56
N PRO A 98 28.40 -13.81 -14.90
CA PRO A 98 28.26 -15.10 -15.54
C PRO A 98 27.40 -15.00 -16.81
N GLN A 99 27.77 -15.73 -17.87
CA GLN A 99 27.04 -15.71 -19.15
C GLN A 99 25.53 -16.01 -19.00
N SER A 100 25.15 -16.82 -18.01
CA SER A 100 23.75 -17.14 -17.70
C SER A 100 22.95 -15.92 -17.20
N LEU A 101 23.58 -15.06 -16.39
CA LEU A 101 22.98 -13.84 -15.86
C LEU A 101 22.95 -12.72 -16.93
N HIS A 102 23.90 -12.72 -17.86
CA HIS A 102 23.89 -11.79 -18.99
C HIS A 102 22.68 -12.02 -19.92
N ALA A 103 22.26 -13.27 -20.10
CA ALA A 103 21.05 -13.60 -20.87
C ALA A 103 19.77 -13.07 -20.19
N LEU A 104 19.69 -13.18 -18.85
CA LEU A 104 18.61 -12.62 -18.02
C LEU A 104 18.56 -11.09 -18.09
N ASN A 105 19.71 -10.43 -18.13
CA ASN A 105 19.78 -8.98 -18.17
C ASN A 105 19.12 -8.39 -19.43
N THR A 106 19.05 -9.13 -20.55
CA THR A 106 18.29 -8.71 -21.74
C THR A 106 16.83 -8.38 -21.43
N TRP A 107 16.26 -9.01 -20.41
CA TRP A 107 14.86 -8.83 -19.99
C TRP A 107 14.72 -7.94 -18.74
N SER A 108 15.82 -7.46 -18.16
CA SER A 108 15.81 -6.74 -16.87
C SER A 108 14.97 -5.48 -16.91
N VAL A 109 15.01 -4.74 -18.01
CA VAL A 109 14.20 -3.53 -18.25
C VAL A 109 12.71 -3.85 -18.15
N GLY A 110 12.23 -4.80 -18.95
CA GLY A 110 10.82 -5.23 -18.93
C GLY A 110 10.40 -5.86 -17.62
N ALA A 111 11.28 -6.64 -16.98
CA ALA A 111 11.00 -7.25 -15.69
C ALA A 111 10.88 -6.22 -14.57
N ILE A 112 11.79 -5.24 -14.52
CA ILE A 112 11.71 -4.13 -13.56
C ILE A 112 10.44 -3.33 -13.78
N GLN A 113 10.02 -3.08 -15.03
CA GLN A 113 8.75 -2.40 -15.34
C GLN A 113 7.55 -3.12 -14.78
N PHE A 114 7.46 -4.42 -15.08
CA PHE A 114 6.35 -5.26 -14.66
C PHE A 114 6.30 -5.35 -13.13
N LEU A 115 7.45 -5.64 -12.49
CA LEU A 115 7.53 -5.84 -11.04
C LEU A 115 7.33 -4.54 -10.26
N ALA A 116 7.96 -3.44 -10.69
CA ALA A 116 7.75 -2.13 -10.07
C ALA A 116 6.32 -1.65 -10.32
N GLY A 117 5.81 -1.79 -11.55
CA GLY A 117 4.44 -1.47 -11.92
C GLY A 117 3.43 -2.17 -11.02
N GLY A 118 3.57 -3.49 -10.86
CA GLY A 118 2.82 -4.29 -9.88
C GLY A 118 2.99 -3.76 -8.46
N LEU A 119 4.21 -3.77 -7.90
CA LEU A 119 4.42 -3.35 -6.50
C LEU A 119 3.79 -1.96 -6.19
N PHE A 120 4.02 -0.96 -7.05
CA PHE A 120 3.45 0.37 -6.85
C PHE A 120 1.93 0.41 -7.08
N SER A 121 1.36 -0.36 -8.02
CA SER A 121 -0.10 -0.46 -8.14
C SER A 121 -0.74 -1.10 -6.92
N ALA A 122 -0.16 -2.19 -6.43
CA ALA A 122 -0.59 -2.83 -5.20
C ALA A 122 -0.60 -1.82 -4.03
N TYR A 123 0.49 -1.08 -3.86
CA TYR A 123 0.58 -0.05 -2.82
C TYR A 123 -0.48 1.03 -3.00
N VAL A 124 -0.65 1.59 -4.20
CA VAL A 124 -1.70 2.59 -4.48
C VAL A 124 -3.09 2.06 -4.11
N ILE A 125 -3.40 0.81 -4.44
CA ILE A 125 -4.69 0.17 -4.08
C ILE A 125 -4.83 0.07 -2.55
N TYR A 126 -3.81 -0.39 -1.84
CA TYR A 126 -3.85 -0.50 -0.37
C TYR A 126 -3.95 0.86 0.31
N TYR A 127 -3.18 1.85 -0.13
CA TYR A 127 -3.19 3.21 0.43
C TYR A 127 -4.54 3.90 0.20
N THR A 128 -5.12 3.79 -0.99
CA THR A 128 -6.44 4.38 -1.30
C THR A 128 -7.56 3.76 -0.47
N ARG A 129 -7.49 2.46 -0.16
CA ARG A 129 -8.46 1.79 0.73
C ARG A 129 -8.30 2.16 2.21
N SER A 130 -7.13 2.65 2.59
CA SER A 130 -6.73 2.82 3.99
C SER A 130 -6.82 4.24 4.50
N ALA A 131 -7.18 5.19 3.63
CA ALA A 131 -7.29 6.60 4.00
C ALA A 131 -8.47 7.28 3.32
N SER A 132 -9.03 8.29 3.98
CA SER A 132 -9.80 9.30 3.24
C SER A 132 -8.85 10.09 2.33
N LEU A 133 -9.19 10.20 1.04
CA LEU A 133 -8.38 10.90 0.02
C LEU A 133 -7.96 12.32 0.41
N THR A 134 -8.62 12.93 1.39
CA THR A 134 -8.40 14.31 1.83
C THR A 134 -7.13 14.53 2.66
N THR A 135 -6.64 13.52 3.41
CA THR A 135 -5.51 13.71 4.36
C THR A 135 -4.22 13.03 3.89
N ALA A 136 -4.33 11.91 3.16
CA ALA A 136 -3.21 11.09 2.69
C ALA A 136 -2.80 11.37 1.23
N SER A 137 -3.25 12.49 0.65
CA SER A 137 -3.16 12.75 -0.79
C SER A 137 -1.72 12.89 -1.30
N LEU A 138 -0.81 13.48 -0.52
CA LEU A 138 0.54 13.78 -1.01
C LEU A 138 1.39 12.53 -1.21
N PHE A 139 1.40 11.61 -0.24
CA PHE A 139 2.17 10.36 -0.41
C PHE A 139 1.55 9.48 -1.50
N LEU A 140 0.22 9.45 -1.60
CA LEU A 140 -0.47 8.77 -2.71
C LEU A 140 -0.08 9.39 -4.06
N LEU A 141 0.02 10.72 -4.14
CA LEU A 141 0.47 11.42 -5.34
C LEU A 141 1.94 11.10 -5.67
N VAL A 142 2.80 10.93 -4.67
CA VAL A 142 4.17 10.45 -4.90
C VAL A 142 4.17 9.01 -5.46
N LEU A 143 3.35 8.11 -4.92
CA LEU A 143 3.26 6.74 -5.44
C LEU A 143 2.70 6.69 -6.86
N VAL A 144 1.63 7.44 -7.15
CA VAL A 144 1.07 7.57 -8.51
C VAL A 144 2.05 8.25 -9.44
N GLY A 145 2.74 9.28 -8.96
CA GLY A 145 3.82 9.96 -9.66
C GLY A 145 4.91 8.98 -10.03
N LEU A 146 5.36 8.12 -9.12
CA LEU A 146 6.33 7.07 -9.39
C LEU A 146 5.80 5.99 -10.33
N LEU A 147 4.52 5.65 -10.25
CA LEU A 147 3.86 4.72 -11.16
C LEU A 147 3.89 5.24 -12.61
N VAL A 148 3.54 6.51 -12.81
CA VAL A 148 3.58 7.19 -14.11
C VAL A 148 5.02 7.47 -14.57
N THR A 149 5.87 7.90 -13.64
CA THR A 149 7.29 8.18 -13.90
C THR A 149 8.04 6.91 -14.23
N ASN A 150 7.68 5.78 -13.62
CA ASN A 150 8.17 4.47 -14.01
C ASN A 150 7.93 4.32 -15.51
N GLU A 151 6.74 4.55 -16.04
CA GLU A 151 6.46 4.48 -17.49
C GLU A 151 7.24 5.50 -18.35
N LEU A 152 7.39 6.75 -17.91
CA LEU A 152 7.97 7.81 -18.75
C LEU A 152 9.50 7.82 -18.80
N ILE A 153 10.19 7.19 -17.85
CA ILE A 153 11.66 7.28 -17.72
C ILE A 153 12.42 6.26 -18.59
N TRP A 154 11.75 5.43 -19.38
CA TRP A 154 12.40 4.39 -20.19
C TRP A 154 13.09 4.88 -21.47
N GLY A 155 13.62 6.11 -21.44
CA GLY A 155 14.71 6.51 -22.32
C GLY A 155 16.04 5.86 -21.90
N LYS A 156 16.98 5.72 -22.85
CA LYS A 156 18.24 4.94 -22.74
C LYS A 156 19.21 5.32 -21.60
N LYS A 157 18.91 6.27 -20.72
CA LYS A 157 19.79 6.74 -19.64
C LYS A 157 19.11 6.76 -18.28
N ARG A 158 18.81 5.58 -17.73
CA ARG A 158 18.38 5.45 -16.32
C ARG A 158 19.54 5.86 -15.39
N SER A 159 19.30 6.70 -14.39
CA SER A 159 20.30 6.98 -13.35
C SER A 159 20.34 5.83 -12.33
N SER A 160 21.53 5.36 -11.93
CA SER A 160 21.70 4.34 -10.89
C SER A 160 21.05 4.75 -9.57
N TYR A 161 21.09 6.05 -9.25
CA TYR A 161 20.40 6.64 -8.10
C TYR A 161 18.88 6.45 -8.16
N LEU A 162 18.27 6.56 -9.34
CA LEU A 162 16.83 6.38 -9.50
C LEU A 162 16.42 4.93 -9.21
N LEU A 163 17.21 3.97 -9.67
CA LEU A 163 17.00 2.55 -9.39
C LEU A 163 17.05 2.24 -7.89
N ILE A 164 18.07 2.78 -7.22
CA ILE A 164 18.27 2.62 -5.78
C ILE A 164 17.10 3.26 -5.01
N GLY A 165 16.71 4.49 -5.37
CA GLY A 165 15.59 5.19 -4.73
C GLY A 165 14.25 4.49 -4.93
N LEU A 166 13.99 3.98 -6.14
CA LEU A 166 12.80 3.20 -6.46
C LEU A 166 12.74 1.92 -5.61
N TYR A 167 13.86 1.20 -5.53
CA TYR A 167 13.95 -0.03 -4.75
C TYR A 167 13.79 0.25 -3.25
N PHE A 168 14.45 1.28 -2.73
CA PHE A 168 14.27 1.71 -1.34
C PHE A 168 12.80 1.99 -1.02
N LEU A 169 12.09 2.73 -1.86
CA LEU A 169 10.68 3.02 -1.61
C LEU A 169 9.81 1.75 -1.67
N ALA A 170 10.09 0.83 -2.60
CA ALA A 170 9.38 -0.45 -2.66
C ALA A 170 9.61 -1.28 -1.38
N VAL A 171 10.86 -1.41 -0.93
CA VAL A 171 11.22 -2.09 0.32
C VAL A 171 10.56 -1.43 1.52
N PHE A 172 10.55 -0.09 1.56
CA PHE A 172 9.91 0.69 2.60
C PHE A 172 8.42 0.43 2.68
N CYS A 173 7.70 0.59 1.57
CA CYS A 173 6.27 0.30 1.50
C CYS A 173 6.00 -1.14 1.96
N TYR A 174 6.76 -2.12 1.47
CA TYR A 174 6.62 -3.51 1.88
C TYR A 174 6.74 -3.70 3.40
N PHE A 175 7.80 -3.19 4.04
CA PHE A 175 7.97 -3.35 5.49
C PHE A 175 6.89 -2.62 6.29
N THR A 176 6.44 -1.44 5.84
CA THR A 176 5.34 -0.73 6.52
C THR A 176 4.02 -1.50 6.50
N PHE A 177 3.81 -2.42 5.55
CA PHE A 177 2.68 -3.34 5.55
C PHE A 177 2.97 -4.63 6.32
N LEU A 178 4.16 -5.22 6.14
CA LEU A 178 4.53 -6.50 6.71
C LEU A 178 4.66 -6.44 8.25
N LEU A 179 5.37 -5.45 8.77
CA LEU A 179 5.71 -5.40 10.19
C LEU A 179 4.47 -5.29 11.09
N PRO A 180 3.48 -4.43 10.82
CA PRO A 180 2.26 -4.41 11.62
C PRO A 180 1.49 -5.74 11.61
N VAL A 181 1.57 -6.51 10.53
CA VAL A 181 0.95 -7.83 10.41
C VAL A 181 1.67 -8.85 11.27
N VAL A 182 3.02 -8.84 11.26
CA VAL A 182 3.87 -9.78 12.00
C VAL A 182 3.91 -9.44 13.49
N LEU A 183 4.09 -8.16 13.84
CA LEU A 183 4.21 -7.69 15.22
C LEU A 183 2.86 -7.54 15.92
N GLY A 184 1.75 -7.51 15.17
CA GLY A 184 0.40 -7.32 15.71
C GLY A 184 0.16 -5.95 16.37
N THR A 185 1.07 -4.99 16.14
CA THR A 185 1.03 -3.62 16.69
C THR A 185 1.24 -2.60 15.57
N MET A 186 0.77 -1.38 15.79
CA MET A 186 0.88 -0.27 14.84
C MET A 186 1.24 1.02 15.57
N GLY A 187 1.79 1.98 14.84
CA GLY A 187 2.13 3.30 15.37
C GLY A 187 3.47 3.79 14.87
N PHE A 188 3.92 4.90 15.44
CA PHE A 188 5.16 5.55 15.02
C PHE A 188 6.38 4.65 15.20
N THR A 189 6.45 3.89 16.29
CA THR A 189 7.57 2.96 16.55
C THR A 189 7.68 1.90 15.45
N VAL A 190 6.56 1.28 15.06
CA VAL A 190 6.55 0.24 14.01
C VAL A 190 6.86 0.84 12.63
N PHE A 191 6.40 2.05 12.37
CA PHE A 191 6.76 2.79 11.15
C PHE A 191 8.27 3.08 11.11
N LEU A 192 8.84 3.57 12.20
CA LEU A 192 10.26 3.90 12.29
C LEU A 192 11.13 2.65 12.16
N THR A 193 10.77 1.54 12.84
CA THR A 193 11.49 0.27 12.68
C THR A 193 11.40 -0.27 11.26
N SER A 194 10.25 -0.15 10.60
CA SER A 194 10.11 -0.51 9.18
C SER A 194 11.10 0.26 8.32
N GLY A 195 11.18 1.58 8.51
CA GLY A 195 12.10 2.41 7.75
C GLY A 195 13.57 2.15 8.06
N LEU A 196 13.93 1.94 9.33
CA LEU A 196 15.31 1.59 9.71
C LEU A 196 15.73 0.23 9.12
N LEU A 197 14.84 -0.76 9.10
CA LEU A 197 15.08 -2.04 8.43
C LEU A 197 15.24 -1.87 6.91
N SER A 198 14.42 -1.04 6.27
CA SER A 198 14.59 -0.70 4.86
C SER A 198 15.94 -0.06 4.57
N VAL A 199 16.33 0.94 5.36
CA VAL A 199 17.63 1.61 5.23
C VAL A 199 18.75 0.60 5.43
N GLY A 200 18.70 -0.22 6.47
CA GLY A 200 19.70 -1.26 6.73
C GLY A 200 19.83 -2.25 5.57
N LEU A 201 18.72 -2.74 5.02
CA LEU A 201 18.71 -3.65 3.87
C LEU A 201 19.36 -3.00 2.65
N ILE A 202 19.00 -1.75 2.34
CA ILE A 202 19.57 -1.04 1.19
C ILE A 202 21.03 -0.71 1.41
N VAL A 203 21.45 -0.31 2.62
CA VAL A 203 22.86 -0.06 2.93
C VAL A 203 23.70 -1.34 2.76
N VAL A 204 23.21 -2.48 3.25
CA VAL A 204 23.87 -3.78 3.02
C VAL A 204 23.98 -4.08 1.53
N LEU A 205 22.91 -3.86 0.76
CA LEU A 205 22.94 -4.01 -0.68
C LEU A 205 23.98 -3.09 -1.34
N LEU A 206 24.04 -1.81 -0.95
CA LEU A 206 25.00 -0.85 -1.48
C LEU A 206 26.43 -1.23 -1.12
N LEU A 207 26.69 -1.79 0.07
CA LEU A 207 28.01 -2.30 0.46
C LEU A 207 28.43 -3.48 -0.42
N VAL A 208 27.52 -4.42 -0.68
CA VAL A 208 27.77 -5.54 -1.59
C VAL A 208 28.09 -5.04 -3.01
N LEU A 209 27.31 -4.07 -3.51
CA LEU A 209 27.54 -3.47 -4.82
C LEU A 209 28.87 -2.70 -4.87
N HIS A 210 29.24 -2.00 -3.80
CA HIS A 210 30.53 -1.32 -3.69
C HIS A 210 31.70 -2.32 -3.72
N HIS A 211 31.60 -3.43 -2.97
CA HIS A 211 32.59 -4.49 -3.00
C HIS A 211 32.73 -5.15 -4.38
N GLN A 212 31.65 -5.17 -5.18
CA GLN A 212 31.65 -5.69 -6.54
C GLN A 212 32.15 -4.70 -7.60
N GLY A 213 32.52 -3.47 -7.22
CA GLY A 213 33.05 -2.45 -8.12
C GLY A 213 32.00 -1.59 -8.83
N VAL A 214 30.73 -1.66 -8.42
CA VAL A 214 29.64 -0.86 -9.03
C VAL A 214 29.79 0.64 -8.79
N PHE A 215 30.50 1.02 -7.72
CA PHE A 215 30.81 2.41 -7.42
C PHE A 215 32.30 2.65 -7.62
N GLU A 216 32.65 3.45 -8.64
CA GLU A 216 34.04 3.83 -8.94
C GLU A 216 34.69 4.59 -7.76
N ASP A 217 33.93 5.46 -7.10
CA ASP A 217 34.39 6.33 -6.03
C ASP A 217 33.56 6.21 -4.75
N LEU A 218 34.22 6.45 -3.59
CA LEU A 218 33.54 6.58 -2.29
C LEU A 218 32.48 7.71 -2.31
N ARG A 219 32.69 8.76 -3.11
CA ARG A 219 31.73 9.87 -3.27
C ARG A 219 30.41 9.39 -3.87
N SER A 220 30.45 8.52 -4.87
CA SER A 220 29.26 7.97 -5.52
C SER A 220 28.49 7.02 -4.58
N PHE A 221 29.22 6.20 -3.83
CA PHE A 221 28.64 5.37 -2.77
C PHE A 221 27.97 6.22 -1.69
N LEU A 222 28.66 7.24 -1.17
CA LEU A 222 28.11 8.16 -0.17
C LEU A 222 26.91 8.94 -0.71
N GLY A 223 26.92 9.31 -1.99
CA GLY A 223 25.77 9.92 -2.66
C GLY A 223 24.54 9.02 -2.64
N ALA A 224 24.71 7.70 -2.85
CA ALA A 224 23.61 6.74 -2.82
C ALA A 224 23.08 6.53 -1.40
N VAL A 225 23.97 6.44 -0.41
CA VAL A 225 23.59 6.37 1.01
C VAL A 225 22.86 7.65 1.45
N LEU A 226 23.35 8.83 1.04
CA LEU A 226 22.72 10.11 1.33
C LEU A 226 21.34 10.22 0.69
N LEU A 227 21.16 9.73 -0.55
CA LEU A 227 19.86 9.66 -1.19
C LEU A 227 18.87 8.82 -0.37
N VAL A 228 19.28 7.63 0.08
CA VAL A 228 18.45 6.75 0.92
C VAL A 228 18.10 7.43 2.24
N GLY A 229 19.07 8.08 2.89
CA GLY A 229 18.84 8.86 4.10
C GLY A 229 17.89 10.03 3.89
N ALA A 230 18.01 10.76 2.79
CA ALA A 230 17.13 11.87 2.42
C ALA A 230 15.70 11.40 2.15
N LEU A 231 15.53 10.30 1.40
CA LEU A 231 14.22 9.70 1.16
C LEU A 231 13.58 9.23 2.47
N PHE A 232 14.35 8.58 3.36
CA PHE A 232 13.85 8.17 4.66
C PHE A 232 13.43 9.36 5.52
N GLY A 233 14.25 10.41 5.61
CA GLY A 233 13.90 11.65 6.31
C GLY A 233 12.63 12.33 5.76
N GLY A 234 12.47 12.33 4.43
CA GLY A 234 11.25 12.78 3.76
C GLY A 234 10.02 11.96 4.15
N LEU A 235 10.14 10.63 4.19
CA LEU A 235 9.06 9.73 4.61
C LEU A 235 8.69 9.90 6.08
N VAL A 236 9.67 10.10 6.96
CA VAL A 236 9.43 10.43 8.38
C VAL A 236 8.67 11.76 8.49
N THR A 237 9.06 12.76 7.71
CA THR A 237 8.35 14.05 7.65
C THR A 237 6.90 13.85 7.20
N PHE A 238 6.67 13.07 6.14
CA PHE A 238 5.32 12.77 5.65
C PHE A 238 4.47 12.05 6.70
N TYR A 239 5.09 11.16 7.49
CA TYR A 239 4.38 10.49 8.57
C TYR A 239 4.03 11.44 9.71
N VAL A 240 4.95 12.30 10.14
CA VAL A 240 4.69 13.27 11.22
C VAL A 240 3.61 14.28 10.81
N GLN A 241 3.59 14.70 9.54
CA GLN A 241 2.57 15.59 8.95
C GLN A 241 1.23 14.90 8.62
N GLU A 242 1.07 13.63 8.98
CA GLU A 242 -0.14 12.83 8.71
C GLU A 242 -0.48 12.62 7.23
N TRP A 243 0.46 12.87 6.32
CA TRP A 243 0.33 12.61 4.88
C TRP A 243 0.46 11.12 4.54
N ILE A 244 1.07 10.33 5.42
CA ILE A 244 1.05 8.87 5.36
C ILE A 244 -0.02 8.35 6.32
N PRO A 245 -1.05 7.64 5.81
CA PRO A 245 -2.10 7.08 6.63
C PRO A 245 -1.59 5.92 7.49
N PRO A 246 -2.27 5.61 8.61
CA PRO A 246 -1.88 4.52 9.49
C PRO A 246 -2.19 3.15 8.84
N MET A 247 -1.23 2.57 8.14
CA MET A 247 -1.33 1.20 7.62
C MET A 247 -1.29 0.17 8.75
N PRO A 248 -1.93 -1.00 8.61
CA PRO A 248 -2.65 -1.56 7.45
C PRO A 248 -4.19 -1.50 7.58
N LEU A 249 -4.72 -0.50 8.30
CA LEU A 249 -6.15 -0.38 8.55
C LEU A 249 -6.88 0.17 7.32
N ALA A 250 -7.91 -0.54 6.83
CA ALA A 250 -8.72 -0.06 5.71
C ALA A 250 -10.21 0.07 6.07
N LEU A 251 -10.78 1.27 5.87
CA LEU A 251 -12.21 1.48 6.10
C LEU A 251 -13.03 0.80 5.01
N ARG A 252 -13.76 -0.27 5.34
CA ARG A 252 -14.64 -0.97 4.41
C ARG A 252 -16.02 -0.32 4.33
N HIS A 253 -16.51 0.15 5.47
CA HIS A 253 -17.84 0.74 5.59
C HIS A 253 -17.87 1.72 6.75
N VAL A 254 -18.57 2.83 6.56
CA VAL A 254 -18.94 3.75 7.63
C VAL A 254 -20.33 4.28 7.31
N GLY A 255 -21.18 4.41 8.32
CA GLY A 255 -22.53 4.90 8.14
C GLY A 255 -23.19 5.36 9.43
N VAL A 256 -24.17 6.26 9.28
CA VAL A 256 -25.03 6.74 10.36
C VAL A 256 -26.41 6.11 10.21
N TYR A 257 -26.96 5.64 11.33
CA TYR A 257 -28.17 4.81 11.39
C TYR A 257 -29.02 5.18 12.60
N HIS A 258 -30.34 5.03 12.51
CA HIS A 258 -31.24 5.15 13.67
C HIS A 258 -31.07 4.02 14.69
N ASN A 259 -30.69 2.82 14.24
CA ASN A 259 -30.38 1.71 15.15
C ASN A 259 -29.38 0.75 14.50
N VAL A 260 -28.48 0.19 15.32
CA VAL A 260 -27.53 -0.84 14.95
C VAL A 260 -27.56 -1.95 15.99
N GLU A 261 -28.08 -3.10 15.61
CA GLU A 261 -28.18 -4.28 16.49
C GLU A 261 -27.25 -5.38 16.00
N LYS A 262 -26.59 -6.06 16.94
CA LYS A 262 -25.79 -7.24 16.62
C LYS A 262 -26.68 -8.48 16.67
N ASN A 263 -26.86 -9.14 15.54
CA ASN A 263 -27.59 -10.41 15.44
C ASN A 263 -26.64 -11.52 14.97
N GLY A 264 -26.17 -12.34 15.92
CA GLY A 264 -25.20 -13.40 15.69
C GLY A 264 -23.88 -12.88 15.10
N ASN A 265 -23.59 -13.26 13.85
CA ASN A 265 -22.40 -12.84 13.11
C ASN A 265 -22.60 -11.57 12.25
N ALA A 266 -23.79 -10.97 12.24
CA ALA A 266 -24.11 -9.81 11.40
C ALA A 266 -24.59 -8.62 12.25
N PHE A 267 -24.52 -7.43 11.66
CA PHE A 267 -25.10 -6.20 12.17
C PHE A 267 -26.32 -5.84 11.34
N LEU A 268 -27.42 -5.52 12.01
CA LEU A 268 -28.65 -5.02 11.41
C LEU A 268 -28.62 -3.50 11.47
N LEU A 269 -28.51 -2.86 10.31
CA LEU A 269 -28.35 -1.42 10.16
C LEU A 269 -29.70 -0.82 9.73
N ARG A 270 -30.40 -0.20 10.68
CA ARG A 270 -31.72 0.41 10.44
C ARG A 270 -31.56 1.87 10.01
N GLN A 271 -32.08 2.20 8.85
CA GLN A 271 -32.06 3.55 8.24
C GLN A 271 -33.40 3.90 7.62
N GLU A 272 -33.63 5.16 7.30
CA GLU A 272 -34.83 5.60 6.58
C GLU A 272 -34.78 5.21 5.10
N ARG A 273 -35.89 4.71 4.55
CA ARG A 273 -36.02 4.24 3.17
C ARG A 273 -35.77 5.36 2.14
N GLY A 274 -35.97 6.62 2.52
CA GLY A 274 -35.77 7.80 1.68
C GLY A 274 -34.31 8.27 1.53
N SER A 275 -33.36 7.76 2.33
CA SER A 275 -31.95 8.17 2.25
C SER A 275 -31.19 7.58 1.04
N LYS A 276 -31.75 6.55 0.39
CA LYS A 276 -31.15 5.87 -0.78
C LYS A 276 -31.30 6.62 -2.12
N ALA A 277 -31.82 7.85 -2.13
CA ALA A 277 -32.24 8.55 -3.35
C ALA A 277 -31.11 9.03 -4.29
N ARG A 278 -29.83 8.75 -4.01
CA ARG A 278 -28.74 9.04 -4.97
C ARG A 278 -27.86 7.81 -5.17
N PHE A 279 -27.53 7.55 -6.43
CA PHE A 279 -26.47 6.62 -6.85
C PHE A 279 -25.08 6.95 -6.22
N TRP A 280 -24.98 8.14 -5.61
CA TRP A 280 -23.83 8.71 -4.91
C TRP A 280 -24.09 8.96 -3.40
N ALA A 281 -25.21 8.49 -2.85
CA ALA A 281 -25.58 8.74 -1.46
C ALA A 281 -24.54 8.12 -0.51
N GLN A 282 -24.12 8.91 0.48
CA GLN A 282 -23.28 8.43 1.56
C GLN A 282 -24.02 7.30 2.28
N LYS A 283 -23.30 6.24 2.64
CA LYS A 283 -23.89 5.04 3.23
C LYS A 283 -24.54 5.40 4.58
N GLY A 284 -25.86 5.34 4.69
CA GLY A 284 -26.62 5.67 5.91
C GLY A 284 -27.58 6.85 5.73
N ASP A 285 -28.10 7.35 6.85
CA ASP A 285 -29.04 8.47 6.88
C ASP A 285 -28.32 9.82 6.72
N ASP A 286 -28.49 10.45 5.55
CA ASP A 286 -28.08 11.84 5.30
C ASP A 286 -29.11 12.55 4.41
N PRO A 287 -29.90 13.52 4.93
CA PRO A 287 -29.92 13.99 6.32
C PRO A 287 -30.55 12.97 7.29
N PHE A 288 -30.08 12.98 8.54
CA PHE A 288 -30.67 12.26 9.66
C PHE A 288 -31.82 13.08 10.25
N TYR A 289 -33.06 12.58 10.16
CA TYR A 289 -34.22 13.21 10.77
C TYR A 289 -34.35 12.74 12.22
N TYR A 290 -34.23 13.68 13.14
CA TYR A 290 -34.09 13.44 14.58
C TYR A 290 -35.37 13.79 15.34
N THR A 291 -35.85 12.85 16.15
CA THR A 291 -36.80 13.08 17.23
C THR A 291 -36.12 12.90 18.59
N PRO A 292 -36.62 13.50 19.69
CA PRO A 292 -36.01 13.36 21.02
C PRO A 292 -35.84 11.93 21.52
N ALA A 293 -36.65 10.98 21.03
CA ALA A 293 -36.56 9.56 21.36
C ALA A 293 -35.48 8.82 20.55
N ASP A 294 -34.94 9.42 19.49
CA ASP A 294 -33.97 8.77 18.62
C ASP A 294 -32.55 8.80 19.20
N THR A 295 -31.78 7.77 18.85
CA THR A 295 -30.35 7.71 19.06
C THR A 295 -29.64 7.66 17.71
N VAL A 296 -28.56 8.43 17.58
CA VAL A 296 -27.73 8.42 16.36
C VAL A 296 -26.64 7.38 16.53
N HIS A 297 -26.69 6.30 15.78
CA HIS A 297 -25.66 5.26 15.78
C HIS A 297 -24.68 5.50 14.62
N CYS A 298 -23.39 5.61 14.91
CA CYS A 298 -22.33 5.55 13.91
C CYS A 298 -21.73 4.15 13.91
N PHE A 299 -21.84 3.45 12.78
CA PHE A 299 -21.26 2.14 12.55
C PHE A 299 -20.06 2.25 11.62
N ALA A 300 -18.98 1.56 11.95
CA ALA A 300 -17.80 1.44 11.10
C ALA A 300 -17.35 -0.01 11.00
N ALA A 301 -17.04 -0.45 9.78
CA ALA A 301 -16.37 -1.71 9.49
C ALA A 301 -14.97 -1.40 8.94
N ILE A 302 -13.95 -1.88 9.64
CA ILE A 302 -12.53 -1.62 9.36
C ILE A 302 -11.86 -2.96 9.13
N TYR A 303 -11.26 -3.14 7.98
CA TYR A 303 -10.32 -4.24 7.78
C TYR A 303 -9.08 -4.03 8.63
N ALA A 304 -8.69 -5.05 9.40
CA ALA A 304 -7.34 -5.16 9.91
C ALA A 304 -6.86 -6.60 9.81
N PRO A 305 -5.53 -6.82 9.82
CA PRO A 305 -4.94 -8.14 9.92
C PRO A 305 -5.37 -8.87 11.20
N THR A 306 -5.41 -10.20 11.16
CA THR A 306 -5.98 -11.07 12.19
C THR A 306 -5.31 -10.96 13.56
N ALA A 307 -4.04 -10.52 13.61
CA ALA A 307 -3.25 -10.41 14.83
C ALA A 307 -3.20 -8.97 15.41
N LEU A 308 -3.80 -7.98 14.73
CA LEU A 308 -3.64 -6.58 15.12
C LEU A 308 -4.52 -6.24 16.34
N ARG A 309 -3.90 -5.99 17.49
CA ARG A 309 -4.58 -5.57 18.72
C ARG A 309 -4.54 -4.05 18.85
N THR A 310 -5.43 -3.35 18.16
CA THR A 310 -5.55 -1.88 18.27
C THR A 310 -6.91 -1.48 18.81
N ARG A 311 -7.05 -0.26 19.35
CA ARG A 311 -8.36 0.33 19.66
C ARG A 311 -8.65 1.41 18.63
N VAL A 312 -9.90 1.47 18.19
CA VAL A 312 -10.37 2.51 17.30
C VAL A 312 -11.37 3.37 18.06
N VAL A 313 -11.45 4.64 17.65
CA VAL A 313 -12.21 5.68 18.30
C VAL A 313 -13.11 6.35 17.28
N HIS A 314 -14.36 6.58 17.65
CA HIS A 314 -15.21 7.53 16.95
C HIS A 314 -15.10 8.89 17.62
N ARG A 315 -14.55 9.86 16.89
CA ARG A 315 -14.48 11.26 17.28
C ARG A 315 -15.67 12.00 16.68
N TRP A 316 -16.64 12.35 17.53
CA TRP A 316 -17.86 13.04 17.17
C TRP A 316 -17.65 14.55 17.20
N GLN A 317 -17.92 15.21 16.08
CA GLN A 317 -17.71 16.64 15.94
C GLN A 317 -18.96 17.30 15.35
N ARG A 318 -19.30 18.46 15.90
CA ARG A 318 -20.39 19.32 15.42
C ARG A 318 -19.80 20.59 14.83
N TYR A 319 -20.29 20.98 13.67
CA TYR A 319 -19.90 22.25 13.07
C TYR A 319 -20.58 23.41 13.79
N VAL A 320 -19.81 24.43 14.13
CA VAL A 320 -20.28 25.66 14.79
C VAL A 320 -20.16 26.82 13.79
N PRO A 321 -21.26 27.22 13.12
CA PRO A 321 -21.22 28.21 12.06
C PRO A 321 -20.66 29.57 12.49
N SER A 322 -20.89 29.97 13.75
CA SER A 322 -20.41 31.27 14.27
C SER A 322 -18.90 31.40 14.37
N ARG A 323 -18.16 30.29 14.33
CA ARG A 323 -16.70 30.27 14.47
C ARG A 323 -15.98 29.59 13.30
N ASP A 324 -16.74 29.07 12.34
CA ASP A 324 -16.23 28.24 11.23
C ASP A 324 -15.32 27.08 11.68
N ILE A 325 -15.65 26.46 12.82
CA ILE A 325 -14.88 25.33 13.38
C ILE A 325 -15.73 24.09 13.58
N TRP A 326 -15.07 22.94 13.48
CA TRP A 326 -15.60 21.64 13.90
C TRP A 326 -15.24 21.40 15.37
N MET A 327 -16.21 21.59 16.25
CA MET A 327 -16.04 21.39 17.68
C MET A 327 -16.18 19.92 18.03
N GLU A 328 -15.18 19.37 18.73
CA GLU A 328 -15.27 18.03 19.30
C GLU A 328 -16.30 18.00 20.41
N THR A 329 -17.16 16.99 20.37
CA THR A 329 -18.19 16.76 21.40
C THR A 329 -17.89 15.52 22.22
N ASP A 330 -17.49 14.43 21.56
CA ASP A 330 -17.19 13.17 22.23
C ASP A 330 -16.09 12.42 21.49
N ARG A 331 -15.34 11.62 22.25
CA ARG A 331 -14.31 10.71 21.75
C ARG A 331 -14.51 9.32 22.34
N ILE A 332 -15.28 8.51 21.64
CA ILE A 332 -15.78 7.22 22.15
C ILE A 332 -14.94 6.08 21.56
N GLY A 333 -14.13 5.44 22.40
CA GLY A 333 -13.33 4.28 22.01
C GLY A 333 -14.14 2.99 22.03
N TYR A 334 -13.89 2.11 21.07
CA TYR A 334 -14.40 0.74 21.08
C TYR A 334 -13.25 -0.25 20.88
N ARG A 335 -13.33 -1.39 21.55
CA ARG A 335 -12.36 -2.46 21.35
C ARG A 335 -12.65 -3.14 20.03
N VAL A 336 -11.60 -3.22 19.21
CA VAL A 336 -11.58 -3.92 17.94
C VAL A 336 -11.51 -5.42 18.28
N VAL A 337 -12.62 -6.13 18.14
CA VAL A 337 -12.69 -7.59 18.37
C VAL A 337 -13.01 -8.27 17.05
N GLY A 338 -12.10 -9.09 16.50
CA GLY A 338 -12.30 -9.71 15.20
C GLY A 338 -11.15 -10.59 14.70
N GLY A 339 -11.35 -11.91 14.77
CA GLY A 339 -10.48 -12.93 14.17
C GLY A 339 -11.10 -13.62 12.95
N ARG A 340 -11.59 -12.87 11.95
CA ARG A 340 -12.13 -13.44 10.69
C ARG A 340 -11.83 -12.57 9.48
N ARG A 341 -11.73 -13.19 8.29
CA ARG A 341 -11.42 -12.62 6.95
C ARG A 341 -12.24 -11.38 6.52
N SER A 342 -13.30 -11.02 7.24
CA SER A 342 -14.23 -9.94 6.89
C SER A 342 -13.99 -8.59 7.59
N GLY A 343 -13.04 -8.51 8.54
CA GLY A 343 -12.66 -7.28 9.24
C GLY A 343 -13.33 -7.08 10.61
N TYR A 344 -13.19 -5.90 11.19
CA TYR A 344 -13.65 -5.51 12.52
C TYR A 344 -14.82 -4.54 12.43
N ARG A 345 -15.81 -4.67 13.30
CA ARG A 345 -17.01 -3.82 13.31
C ARG A 345 -17.13 -3.14 14.66
N GLY A 346 -17.41 -1.85 14.65
CA GLY A 346 -17.63 -1.04 15.83
C GLY A 346 -18.85 -0.16 15.67
N VAL A 347 -19.54 0.09 16.78
CA VAL A 347 -20.65 1.02 16.85
C VAL A 347 -20.47 1.93 18.06
N THR A 348 -20.73 3.21 17.87
CA THR A 348 -20.93 4.16 18.98
C THR A 348 -22.23 4.89 18.73
N TYR A 349 -22.90 5.34 19.78
CA TYR A 349 -24.15 6.05 19.64
C TYR A 349 -24.16 7.32 20.47
N LYS A 350 -25.03 8.25 20.10
CA LYS A 350 -25.26 9.50 20.82
C LYS A 350 -26.75 9.80 20.89
N ALA A 351 -27.24 10.08 22.10
CA ALA A 351 -28.57 10.62 22.35
C ALA A 351 -28.52 12.16 22.42
N ASN A 352 -29.67 12.81 22.37
CA ASN A 352 -29.79 14.27 22.56
C ASN A 352 -28.91 15.10 21.60
N VAL A 353 -28.86 14.70 20.32
CA VAL A 353 -28.10 15.44 19.30
C VAL A 353 -28.83 16.72 18.90
N GLN A 354 -28.07 17.79 18.65
CA GLN A 354 -28.62 19.06 18.19
C GLN A 354 -28.71 19.08 16.65
N PRO A 355 -29.73 19.72 16.07
CA PRO A 355 -29.78 19.99 14.63
C PRO A 355 -28.53 20.74 14.15
N GLY A 356 -28.04 20.39 12.95
CA GLY A 356 -26.83 21.00 12.38
C GLY A 356 -26.00 20.03 11.54
N ARG A 357 -24.80 20.48 11.14
CA ARG A 357 -23.84 19.63 10.43
C ARG A 357 -22.97 18.89 11.44
N TRP A 358 -22.84 17.59 11.23
CA TRP A 358 -22.06 16.70 12.06
C TRP A 358 -21.06 15.92 11.21
N ARG A 359 -19.98 15.49 11.86
CA ARG A 359 -19.04 14.52 11.30
C ARG A 359 -18.57 13.56 12.39
N VAL A 360 -18.35 12.32 12.00
CA VAL A 360 -17.65 11.33 12.83
C VAL A 360 -16.37 10.94 12.13
N SER A 361 -15.23 11.17 12.79
CA SER A 361 -13.93 10.69 12.33
C SER A 361 -13.65 9.36 13.02
N VAL A 362 -13.37 8.33 12.22
CA VAL A 362 -12.89 7.03 12.67
C VAL A 362 -11.37 7.13 12.79
N GLU A 363 -10.85 7.10 14.00
CA GLU A 363 -9.45 7.38 14.29
C GLU A 363 -8.82 6.25 15.12
N THR A 364 -7.50 6.10 15.01
CA THR A 364 -6.74 5.27 15.97
C THR A 364 -6.72 5.96 17.34
N THR A 365 -6.32 5.24 18.39
CA THR A 365 -6.09 5.85 19.72
C THR A 365 -5.11 7.02 19.70
N ALA A 366 -4.14 6.98 18.78
CA ALA A 366 -3.16 8.06 18.57
C ALA A 366 -3.73 9.26 17.79
N GLY A 367 -5.04 9.28 17.49
CA GLY A 367 -5.70 10.39 16.78
C GLY A 367 -5.52 10.36 15.26
N ARG A 368 -4.97 9.27 14.70
CA ARG A 368 -4.74 9.17 13.25
C ARG A 368 -6.03 8.82 12.52
N PRO A 369 -6.49 9.61 11.54
CA PRO A 369 -7.73 9.35 10.82
C PRO A 369 -7.59 8.14 9.89
N ILE A 370 -8.54 7.22 10.00
CA ILE A 370 -8.74 6.08 9.08
C ILE A 370 -9.82 6.44 8.05
N GLY A 371 -10.87 7.13 8.50
CA GLY A 371 -11.96 7.57 7.65
C GLY A 371 -12.87 8.57 8.35
N ARG A 372 -13.80 9.15 7.60
CA ARG A 372 -14.72 10.15 8.12
C ARG A 372 -16.06 10.07 7.40
N ILE A 373 -17.14 10.26 8.14
CA ILE A 373 -18.48 10.44 7.60
C ILE A 373 -19.02 11.82 8.00
N HIS A 374 -19.71 12.48 7.07
CA HIS A 374 -20.43 13.72 7.34
C HIS A 374 -21.92 13.44 7.24
N PHE A 375 -22.73 14.12 8.04
CA PHE A 375 -24.17 13.99 7.97
C PHE A 375 -24.81 15.25 8.53
N LYS A 376 -26.03 15.56 8.07
CA LYS A 376 -26.82 16.67 8.61
C LYS A 376 -27.91 16.13 9.51
N VAL A 377 -27.96 16.60 10.76
CA VAL A 377 -29.09 16.35 11.66
C VAL A 377 -30.14 17.44 11.45
N VAL A 378 -31.37 17.01 11.18
CA VAL A 378 -32.53 17.88 10.95
C VAL A 378 -33.61 17.48 11.94
N ALA A 379 -34.26 18.43 12.62
CA ALA A 379 -35.40 18.10 13.46
C ALA A 379 -36.52 17.51 12.59
N ALA A 380 -37.02 16.32 12.96
CA ALA A 380 -38.13 15.71 12.27
C ALA A 380 -39.42 16.50 12.55
N ASP A 381 -40.19 16.80 11.51
CA ASP A 381 -41.53 17.33 11.69
C ASP A 381 -42.43 16.22 12.26
N SER A 382 -43.23 16.56 13.27
CA SER A 382 -44.29 15.73 13.85
C SER A 382 -45.24 15.09 12.83
N SER A 383 -45.41 15.69 11.65
CA SER A 383 -46.24 15.16 10.56
C SER A 383 -45.56 14.08 9.70
N ARG A 384 -44.24 13.90 9.83
CA ARG A 384 -43.44 13.02 8.98
C ARG A 384 -43.61 11.55 9.39
N ARG A 385 -44.17 10.72 8.52
CA ARG A 385 -44.13 9.25 8.66
C ARG A 385 -42.87 8.69 8.02
N ALA A 386 -41.82 8.48 8.83
CA ALA A 386 -40.61 7.80 8.38
C ALA A 386 -40.90 6.32 8.10
N THR A 387 -40.46 5.83 6.94
CA THR A 387 -40.42 4.39 6.64
C THR A 387 -39.00 3.91 6.79
N PHE A 388 -38.78 2.84 7.54
CA PHE A 388 -37.44 2.31 7.79
C PHE A 388 -37.14 1.09 6.91
N THR A 389 -35.86 0.89 6.59
CA THR A 389 -35.29 -0.31 5.99
C THR A 389 -34.14 -0.80 6.86
N THR A 390 -34.00 -2.10 7.00
CA THR A 390 -32.92 -2.71 7.76
C THR A 390 -32.01 -3.46 6.80
N ASP A 391 -30.78 -2.97 6.65
CA ASP A 391 -29.77 -3.61 5.82
C ASP A 391 -28.89 -4.52 6.69
N ARG A 392 -28.65 -5.75 6.24
CA ARG A 392 -27.81 -6.71 6.96
C ARG A 392 -26.35 -6.58 6.51
N TYR A 393 -25.46 -6.21 7.43
CA TYR A 393 -24.02 -6.16 7.20
C TYR A 393 -23.34 -7.38 7.87
N PRO A 394 -22.65 -8.25 7.11
CA PRO A 394 -22.00 -9.46 7.64
C PRO A 394 -20.74 -9.15 8.44
#